data_AF-A0A5E4QSA7-F1
#
_entry.id   AF-A0A5E4QSA7-F1
#
_cell.length_a   1.000
_cell.length_b   1.000
_cell.length_c   1.000
_cell.angle_alpha   90.00
_cell.angle_beta   90.00
_cell.angle_gamma   90.00
#
_symmetry.space_group_name_H-M   'P 1'
#
loop_
_entity.id
_entity.type
_entity.pdbx_description
1 polymer ?
#
loop_
_entity_poly.entity_id
_entity_poly.type
_entity_poly.pdbx_seq_one_letter_code
_entity_poly.pdbx_strand_id
1 'polypeptide(L)' 'MMGGDVDCSSKGIMGLHIDDKESSLLIVDPHYVGKEETREFLQNKGWVKWQPLGDFLSSSFYNLCLPQAKAICKLNQ' A
#
# COMPACT_ATOMS: atom_id res chain seq x y z
N MET A 1 -4.11 4.48 2.79
CA MET A 1 -3.62 3.80 4.03
C MET A 1 -4.51 2.60 4.26
N MET A 2 -3.94 1.46 4.65
CA MET A 2 -4.67 0.24 5.00
C MET A 2 -4.29 -0.18 6.42
N GLY A 3 -5.27 -0.52 7.24
CA GLY A 3 -5.05 -1.12 8.55
C GLY A 3 -5.85 -2.42 8.67
N GLY A 4 -5.23 -3.48 9.16
CA GLY A 4 -5.92 -4.70 9.54
C GLY A 4 -6.09 -4.79 11.05
N ASP A 5 -7.09 -5.56 11.47
CA ASP A 5 -7.39 -5.82 12.87
C ASP A 5 -6.45 -6.88 13.44
N VAL A 6 -6.57 -8.12 12.96
CA VAL A 6 -5.78 -9.26 13.46
C VAL A 6 -4.32 -9.18 13.02
N ASP A 7 -4.04 -8.57 11.87
CA ASP A 7 -2.68 -8.41 11.38
C ASP A 7 -1.88 -7.35 12.14
N CYS A 8 -2.55 -6.51 12.95
CA CYS A 8 -1.98 -5.43 13.76
C CYS A 8 -0.96 -4.56 13.01
N SER A 9 -1.11 -4.37 11.69
CA SER A 9 -0.07 -3.79 10.86
C SER A 9 -0.64 -2.81 9.83
N SER A 10 -0.26 -1.53 9.99
CA SER A 10 -0.59 -0.49 9.01
C SER A 10 0.29 -0.58 7.76
N LYS A 11 -0.30 -0.31 6.59
CA LYS A 11 0.37 -0.40 5.29
C LYS A 11 -0.01 0.80 4.41
N GLY A 12 0.96 1.31 3.65
CA GLY A 12 0.71 2.23 2.54
C GLY A 12 0.37 1.43 1.28
N ILE A 13 -0.72 1.76 0.61
CA ILE A 13 -1.05 1.21 -0.73
C ILE A 13 -0.77 2.30 -1.74
N MET A 14 0.13 2.03 -2.69
CA MET A 14 0.54 2.98 -3.73
C MET A 14 0.11 2.57 -5.14
N GLY A 15 -0.40 1.36 -5.31
CA GLY A 15 -0.77 0.84 -6.62
C GLY A 15 -1.57 -0.45 -6.54
N LEU A 16 -2.23 -0.76 -7.64
CA LEU A 16 -3.04 -1.95 -7.85
C LEU A 16 -2.67 -2.53 -9.21
N HIS A 17 -2.42 -3.83 -9.22
CA HIS A 17 -2.23 -4.61 -10.43
C HIS A 17 -3.33 -5.68 -10.48
N ILE A 18 -4.03 -5.74 -11.61
CA ILE A 18 -5.09 -6.71 -11.87
C ILE A 18 -4.75 -7.38 -13.20
N ASP A 19 -4.64 -8.70 -13.19
CA ASP A 19 -4.70 -9.53 -14.38
C ASP A 19 -5.89 -10.51 -14.29
N ASP A 20 -6.11 -11.32 -15.33
CA ASP A 20 -7.24 -12.26 -15.43
C ASP A 20 -7.22 -13.39 -14.38
N LYS A 21 -6.08 -13.64 -13.75
CA LYS A 21 -5.78 -14.74 -12.82
C LYS A 21 -5.45 -14.26 -11.42
N GLU A 22 -4.74 -13.14 -11.29
CA GLU A 22 -4.17 -12.67 -10.04
C GLU A 22 -4.30 -11.15 -9.89
N SER A 23 -4.45 -10.73 -8.63
CA SER A 23 -4.47 -9.31 -8.26
C SER A 23 -3.48 -9.06 -7.14
N SER A 24 -2.79 -7.93 -7.19
CA SER A 24 -1.78 -7.56 -6.20
C SER A 24 -1.80 -6.07 -5.89
N LEU A 25 -1.38 -5.73 -4.69
CA LEU A 25 -1.24 -4.37 -4.21
C LEU A 25 0.23 -4.01 -4.10
N LEU A 26 0.59 -2.80 -4.52
CA LEU A 26 1.90 -2.24 -4.24
C LEU A 26 1.90 -1.69 -2.82
N ILE A 27 2.57 -2.40 -1.92
CA ILE A 27 2.63 -2.09 -0.49
C ILE A 27 3.92 -1.34 -0.17
N VAL A 28 3.78 -0.30 0.64
CA VAL A 28 4.86 0.40 1.33
C VAL A 28 4.68 0.17 2.82
N ASP A 29 5.68 -0.44 3.45
CA ASP A 29 5.66 -0.79 4.86
C ASP A 29 6.25 0.38 5.70
N PRO A 30 5.44 1.03 6.56
CA PRO A 30 5.87 2.16 7.36
C PRO A 30 6.72 1.76 8.58
N HIS A 31 6.92 0.46 8.85
CA HIS A 31 7.67 -0.01 10.01
C HIS A 31 9.19 -0.07 9.76
N TYR A 32 9.67 0.35 8.58
CA TYR A 32 11.11 0.44 8.33
C TYR A 32 11.76 1.45 9.27
N VAL A 33 12.76 0.98 10.03
CA VAL A 33 13.63 1.82 10.84
C VAL A 33 15.06 1.58 10.39
N GLY A 34 15.61 2.53 9.65
CA GLY A 34 16.99 2.48 9.17
C GLY A 34 17.36 3.74 8.38
N LYS A 35 18.61 3.79 7.92
CA LYS A 35 19.17 4.96 7.21
C LYS A 35 19.27 4.77 5.70
N GLU A 36 19.12 3.54 5.22
CA GLU A 36 19.31 3.20 3.82
C GLU A 36 17.97 3.35 3.09
N GLU A 37 17.90 4.31 2.19
CA GLU A 37 16.67 4.71 1.50
C GLU A 37 16.74 4.48 -0.01
N THR A 38 17.81 3.84 -0.51
CA THR A 38 17.88 3.47 -1.92
C THR A 38 16.71 2.56 -2.30
N ARG A 39 16.15 2.83 -3.48
CA ARG A 39 15.03 2.06 -4.03
C ARG A 39 15.35 0.57 -4.07
N GLU A 40 16.56 0.24 -4.51
CA GLU A 40 17.04 -1.13 -4.64
C GLU A 40 17.06 -1.82 -3.27
N PHE A 41 17.56 -1.15 -2.23
CA PHE A 41 17.52 -1.68 -0.87
C PHE A 41 16.09 -1.91 -0.37
N LEU A 42 15.23 -0.89 -0.50
CA LEU A 42 13.86 -0.95 0.00
C LEU A 42 13.04 -2.05 -0.71
N GLN A 43 13.24 -2.23 -2.01
CA GLN A 43 12.61 -3.29 -2.79
C GLN A 43 13.17 -4.67 -2.44
N ASN A 44 14.49 -4.82 -2.41
CA ASN A 44 15.14 -6.11 -2.11
C ASN A 44 14.87 -6.59 -0.68
N LYS A 45 14.63 -5.67 0.26
CA LYS A 45 14.25 -5.98 1.64
C LYS A 45 12.74 -6.11 1.85
N GLY A 46 11.93 -5.84 0.82
CA GLY A 46 10.48 -6.00 0.87
C GLY A 46 9.72 -4.88 1.59
N TRP A 47 10.38 -3.76 1.91
CA TRP A 47 9.73 -2.56 2.46
C TRP A 47 8.82 -1.89 1.42
N VAL A 48 9.14 -2.05 0.13
CA VAL A 48 8.27 -1.68 -0.99
C VAL A 48 8.17 -2.87 -1.93
N LYS A 49 6.98 -3.48 -2.02
CA LYS A 49 6.80 -4.72 -2.80
C LYS A 49 5.39 -4.86 -3.37
N TRP A 50 5.27 -5.63 -4.44
CA TRP A 50 3.98 -6.16 -4.88
C TRP A 50 3.59 -7.33 -3.97
N GLN A 51 2.40 -7.26 -3.38
CA GLN A 51 1.84 -8.30 -2.53
C GLN A 51 0.55 -8.84 -3.16
N PRO A 52 0.51 -10.12 -3.57
CA PRO A 52 -0.70 -10.80 -3.99
C PRO A 52 -1.82 -10.69 -2.94
N LEU A 53 -3.07 -10.60 -3.38
CA LEU A 53 -4.22 -10.53 -2.46
C LEU A 53 -4.35 -11.78 -1.58
N GLY A 54 -3.91 -12.95 -2.06
CA GLY A 54 -3.91 -14.20 -1.29
C GLY A 54 -2.92 -14.24 -0.12
N ASP A 55 -1.90 -13.36 -0.11
CA ASP A 55 -0.89 -13.30 0.96
C ASP A 55 -1.34 -12.46 2.16
N PHE A 56 -2.49 -11.78 2.05
CA PHE A 56 -3.08 -11.08 3.19
C PHE A 56 -3.74 -12.08 4.13
N LEU A 57 -3.79 -11.73 5.42
CA LEU A 57 -4.34 -12.62 6.43
C LEU A 57 -5.85 -12.73 6.26
N SER A 58 -6.32 -13.89 5.77
CA SER A 58 -7.74 -14.12 5.45
C SER A 58 -8.67 -14.06 6.66
N SER A 59 -8.14 -14.22 7.88
CA SER A 59 -8.89 -14.08 9.13
C SER A 59 -9.00 -12.63 9.62
N SER A 60 -8.31 -11.68 8.98
CA SER A 60 -8.38 -10.26 9.31
C SER A 60 -9.38 -9.54 8.40
N PHE A 61 -10.13 -8.59 8.95
CA PHE A 61 -10.72 -7.55 8.14
C PHE A 61 -9.71 -6.41 7.92
N TYR A 62 -9.92 -5.64 6.85
CA TYR A 62 -9.04 -4.54 6.46
C TYR A 62 -9.85 -3.27 6.19
N ASN A 63 -9.47 -2.16 6.82
CA ASN A 63 -10.01 -0.84 6.55
C ASN A 63 -9.08 -0.08 5.62
N LEU A 64 -9.64 0.53 4.57
CA LEU A 64 -8.91 1.37 3.63
C LEU A 64 -9.35 2.83 3.79
N CYS A 65 -8.37 3.70 4.03
CA CYS A 65 -8.55 5.14 3.92
C CYS A 65 -8.04 5.59 2.54
N LEU A 66 -8.96 6.19 1.76
CA LEU A 66 -8.76 6.71 0.41
C LEU A 66 -8.88 8.24 0.43
N PRO A 67 -7.76 8.97 0.59
CA PRO A 67 -7.77 10.43 0.62
C PRO A 67 -8.35 11.00 -0.67
N GLN A 68 -9.27 11.96 -0.55
CA GLN A 68 -9.86 12.65 -1.69
C GLN A 68 -9.14 13.97 -1.92
N ALA A 69 -8.70 14.22 -3.16
CA ALA A 69 -8.18 15.54 -3.53
C ALA A 69 -9.33 16.53 -3.66
N LYS A 70 -9.17 17.73 -3.09
CA LYS A 70 -10.14 18.81 -3.30
C LYS A 70 -10.07 19.27 -4.76
N ALA A 71 -11.21 19.26 -5.46
CA ALA A 71 -11.29 19.80 -6.80
C ALA A 71 -10.99 21.31 -6.76
N ILE A 72 -10.02 21.74 -7.58
CA ILE A 72 -9.73 23.17 -7.78
C ILE A 72 -10.52 23.62 -9.01
N CYS A 73 -11.65 24.28 -8.81
CA CYS A 73 -12.30 25.02 -9.89
C CYS A 73 -11.43 26.22 -10.26
N LYS A 74 -10.79 26.18 -11.43
CA LYS A 74 -10.24 27.38 -12.05
C LYS A 74 -11.41 28.20 -12.59
N LEU A 75 -11.92 29.13 -11.79
CA LEU A 75 -12.73 30.22 -12.33
C LEU A 75 -11.79 31.07 -13.18
N ASN A 76 -12.01 31.08 -14.49
CA ASN A 76 -11.32 31.96 -15.41
C ASN A 76 -11.57 33.41 -14.98
N GLN A 77 -10.51 34.12 -14.58
CA GLN A 77 -10.49 35.58 -14.52
C GLN A 77 -10.41 36.15 -15.93
#